data_AF-A0A1M6TU80-F1
#
_entry.id   AF-A0A1M6TU80-F1
#
_cell.length_a   1.000
_cell.length_b   1.000
_cell.length_c   1.000
_cell.angle_alpha   90.00
_cell.angle_beta   90.00
_cell.angle_gamma   90.00
#
_symmetry.space_group_name_H-M   'P 1'
#
loop_
_entity.id
_entity.type
_entity.pdbx_description
1 polymer ?
#
loop_
_entity_poly.entity_id
_entity_poly.type
_entity_poly.pdbx_seq_one_letter_code
_entity_poly.pdbx_strand_id
1 'polypeptide(L)'
;MNKRIYSLIALGALLFVACSDNASSISGSTSVPNMENNLMPKSPVLCSVLGVTDSLDAIEKGCIWSPTVWNRTSGYRARTGLDNGTNTSGIWTWHVDQGVYNNIRFEWPGVATDQYDSMALADVIDKCGGSLCGKVVREPNEDKIDSAMKYIEDDGQAYAEFYFVGKDSLGNIEYIDARAMQGFCVEYSGKISVDLLTSDSVAVLSNSYVWTYTLPYSRNPDNSQPEIKKMCFSWGDMGWYTYVPLYQKKPEIAYESYEYILTHVIGLRFTFDYDALYNDLNNEFSIIGIDWFHWTDVSLTDFHPEAETCEPIGVVTSYCDCDFTEEKAIYEAIARSNAFFANKKNRVEENITSLSNLTKECLKNTLDSLNNLRDMKQEMSGSWYFPYAPCDDPHPLAFACADGTQSVTIEFYEKYGEYMDKVEKPLEEKMNASADSLFNYCMSLND
;
A
#
# COMPACT_ATOMS: atom_id res chain seq x y z
N MET A 1 31.23 5.67 68.54
CA MET A 1 30.76 6.87 69.27
C MET A 1 31.00 8.11 68.41
N ASN A 2 29.92 8.86 68.15
CA ASN A 2 29.77 10.29 67.77
C ASN A 2 30.75 10.91 66.75
N LYS A 3 30.37 11.19 65.49
CA LYS A 3 29.46 12.22 64.89
C LYS A 3 29.99 13.68 64.86
N ARG A 4 29.86 14.26 63.64
CA ARG A 4 29.77 15.68 63.18
C ARG A 4 31.05 16.29 62.58
N ILE A 5 31.14 16.53 61.25
CA ILE A 5 30.50 17.51 60.32
C ILE A 5 31.20 18.89 60.34
N TYR A 6 31.72 19.32 59.18
CA TYR A 6 31.50 20.58 58.41
C TYR A 6 32.64 20.70 57.36
N SER A 7 32.38 20.55 56.05
CA SER A 7 31.98 21.61 55.08
C SER A 7 33.15 22.48 54.61
N LEU A 8 33.54 22.41 53.33
CA LEU A 8 33.47 23.54 52.38
C LEU A 8 34.13 23.24 51.02
N ILE A 9 33.43 23.71 50.00
CA ILE A 9 33.72 23.76 48.57
C ILE A 9 34.89 24.72 48.29
N ALA A 10 35.77 24.38 47.35
CA ALA A 10 36.48 25.37 46.54
C ALA A 10 36.87 24.77 45.18
N LEU A 11 36.34 25.41 44.13
CA LEU A 11 36.70 25.25 42.72
C LEU A 11 38.22 25.40 42.51
N GLY A 12 38.77 24.64 41.56
CA GLY A 12 40.15 24.82 41.09
C GLY A 12 40.41 24.13 39.74
N ALA A 13 40.21 24.90 38.68
CA ALA A 13 40.76 24.85 37.33
C ALA A 13 41.56 23.62 36.81
N LEU A 14 41.12 23.15 35.64
CA LEU A 14 41.89 22.83 34.43
C LEU A 14 43.38 22.48 34.59
N LEU A 15 43.73 21.21 34.34
CA LEU A 15 44.99 20.85 33.69
C LEU A 15 44.77 19.67 32.74
N PHE A 16 45.31 19.85 31.53
CA PHE A 16 45.43 18.89 30.45
C PHE A 16 46.19 17.63 30.91
N VAL A 17 45.69 16.45 30.56
CA VAL A 17 46.52 15.26 30.32
C VAL A 17 46.04 14.61 29.03
N ALA A 18 46.97 14.50 28.10
CA ALA A 18 46.82 13.81 26.82
C ALA A 18 47.06 12.30 26.99
N CYS A 19 46.45 11.55 26.07
CA CYS A 19 46.78 10.20 25.59
C CYS A 19 46.58 9.00 26.54
N SER A 20 45.60 8.16 26.20
CA SER A 20 45.90 6.77 25.85
C SER A 20 44.77 6.19 24.99
N ASP A 21 45.06 6.05 23.70
CA ASP A 21 44.36 5.16 22.79
C ASP A 21 44.37 3.72 23.33
N ASN A 22 43.22 3.05 23.26
CA ASN A 22 43.07 1.63 22.93
C ASN A 22 41.59 1.23 23.06
N ALA A 23 40.80 1.56 22.03
CA ALA A 23 39.61 0.81 21.68
C ALA A 23 39.51 0.77 20.16
N SER A 24 39.88 -0.38 19.61
CA SER A 24 39.65 -0.92 18.27
C SER A 24 38.68 -0.14 17.37
N SER A 25 39.19 0.20 16.18
CA SER A 25 38.50 0.85 15.07
C SER A 25 37.34 0.01 14.52
N ILE A 26 36.11 0.52 14.64
CA ILE A 26 35.01 0.18 13.73
C ILE A 26 35.22 1.02 12.48
N SER A 27 35.51 0.35 11.37
CA SER A 27 35.78 0.94 10.06
C SER A 27 34.47 1.43 9.42
N GLY A 28 34.05 2.65 9.75
CA GLY A 28 33.15 3.45 8.93
C GLY A 28 33.96 4.56 8.27
N SER A 29 34.27 4.42 6.98
CA SER A 29 35.01 5.41 6.21
C SER A 29 34.14 6.65 6.00
N THR A 30 34.28 7.64 6.87
CA THR A 30 33.70 8.98 6.70
C THR A 30 34.55 9.81 5.75
N SER A 31 34.07 9.99 4.53
CA SER A 31 34.40 11.16 3.71
C SER A 31 33.17 11.58 2.90
N VAL A 32 32.14 12.03 3.61
CA VAL A 32 31.04 12.82 3.03
C VAL A 32 31.45 14.30 3.15
N PRO A 33 31.26 15.15 2.13
CA PRO A 33 31.57 16.57 2.25
C PRO A 33 30.69 17.21 3.32
N ASN A 34 31.37 17.91 4.24
CA ASN A 34 30.85 18.82 5.25
C ASN A 34 29.60 19.61 4.77
N MET A 35 28.44 19.34 5.38
CA MET A 35 27.41 20.36 5.58
C MET A 35 27.39 20.67 7.08
N GLU A 36 27.47 21.96 7.40
CA GLU A 36 27.90 22.55 8.66
C GLU A 36 27.22 22.04 9.94
N ASN A 37 28.05 21.90 10.98
CA ASN A 37 27.68 21.65 12.37
C ASN A 37 26.96 22.86 12.99
N ASN A 38 25.86 22.60 13.71
CA ASN A 38 25.64 23.19 15.03
C ASN A 38 24.82 22.24 15.93
N LEU A 39 25.45 21.86 17.04
CA LEU A 39 24.98 20.96 18.10
C LEU A 39 23.88 21.61 18.96
N MET A 40 22.80 20.85 19.23
CA MET A 40 22.22 20.58 20.56
C MET A 40 21.19 19.44 20.40
N PRO A 41 21.12 18.45 21.31
CA PRO A 41 20.22 17.32 21.19
C PRO A 41 18.81 17.76 21.61
N LYS A 42 17.92 17.93 20.64
CA LYS A 42 16.48 18.03 20.90
C LYS A 42 15.88 16.67 20.61
N SER A 43 15.10 16.14 21.55
CA SER A 43 14.15 15.05 21.30
C SER A 43 13.40 15.31 19.97
N PRO A 44 13.06 14.27 19.19
CA PRO A 44 12.36 14.46 17.92
C PRO A 44 11.10 15.28 18.18
N VAL A 45 11.09 16.51 17.68
CA VAL A 45 9.91 17.36 17.70
C VAL A 45 9.07 16.85 16.54
N LEU A 46 8.08 16.01 16.85
CA LEU A 46 6.97 15.79 15.92
C LEU A 46 6.39 17.18 15.60
N CYS A 47 6.41 17.56 14.33
CA CYS A 47 5.69 18.73 13.84
C CYS A 47 4.18 18.38 13.77
N SER A 48 3.61 17.88 14.87
CA SER A 48 2.19 17.67 15.09
C SER A 48 1.66 18.84 15.93
N VAL A 49 1.60 20.03 15.35
CA VAL A 49 0.84 21.12 15.96
C VAL A 49 -0.08 21.69 14.89
N LEU A 50 -1.35 21.31 15.00
CA LEU A 50 -2.50 22.00 14.43
C LEU A 50 -2.25 23.52 14.46
N GLY A 51 -2.08 24.15 13.29
CA GLY A 51 -2.13 25.61 13.17
C GLY A 51 -0.92 26.33 12.56
N VAL A 52 0.10 25.65 12.03
CA VAL A 52 1.16 26.34 11.27
C VAL A 52 0.82 26.28 9.77
N THR A 53 0.12 27.31 9.28
CA THR A 53 -0.30 27.44 7.87
C THR A 53 0.71 28.22 7.02
N ASP A 54 1.72 28.86 7.62
CA ASP A 54 2.69 29.71 6.92
C ASP A 54 4.12 29.13 6.93
N SER A 55 4.74 29.08 5.75
CA SER A 55 6.05 28.46 5.51
C SER A 55 7.20 29.10 6.29
N LEU A 56 7.10 30.40 6.61
CA LEU A 56 8.15 31.13 7.33
C LEU A 56 8.29 30.71 8.80
N ASP A 57 7.18 30.48 9.50
CA ASP A 57 7.19 30.08 10.92
C ASP A 57 7.62 28.61 11.09
N ALA A 58 7.34 27.79 10.06
CA ALA A 58 7.80 26.41 9.95
C ALA A 58 9.33 26.34 9.70
N ILE A 59 9.86 27.20 8.81
CA ILE A 59 11.31 27.36 8.56
C ILE A 59 12.04 27.86 9.81
N GLU A 60 11.48 28.81 10.55
CA GLU A 60 12.10 29.37 11.76
C GLU A 60 12.17 28.35 12.93
N LYS A 61 11.25 27.37 12.93
CA LYS A 61 11.24 26.23 13.89
C LYS A 61 11.95 24.98 13.36
N GLY A 62 12.48 24.99 12.14
CA GLY A 62 13.19 23.88 11.51
C GLY A 62 12.29 22.76 10.94
N CYS A 63 10.98 22.98 10.87
CA CYS A 63 10.01 22.08 10.25
C CYS A 63 9.77 22.51 8.81
N ILE A 64 10.40 21.85 7.82
CA ILE A 64 9.98 21.95 6.43
C ILE A 64 9.40 20.59 6.06
N TRP A 65 8.08 20.45 6.19
CA TRP A 65 7.38 19.38 5.47
C TRP A 65 7.42 19.76 3.99
N SER A 66 8.32 19.13 3.25
CA SER A 66 8.22 19.15 1.80
C SER A 66 7.07 18.22 1.43
N PRO A 67 6.08 18.67 0.64
CA PRO A 67 5.06 17.75 0.09
C PRO A 67 5.72 16.64 -0.73
N THR A 68 6.92 16.87 -1.26
CA THR A 68 7.75 15.84 -1.88
C THR A 68 8.68 15.17 -0.88
N VAL A 69 8.50 13.86 -0.72
CA VAL A 69 9.33 13.01 0.16
C VAL A 69 10.60 12.60 -0.56
N TRP A 70 10.48 12.11 -1.79
CA TRP A 70 11.60 11.69 -2.63
C TRP A 70 11.25 11.82 -4.12
N ASN A 71 12.21 12.21 -4.95
CA ASN A 71 12.07 12.35 -6.40
C ASN A 71 13.46 12.27 -7.07
N ARG A 72 13.49 12.45 -8.40
CA ARG A 72 14.72 12.43 -9.22
C ARG A 72 15.84 13.38 -8.77
N THR A 73 15.52 14.43 -8.02
CA THR A 73 16.50 15.43 -7.55
C THR A 73 16.84 15.30 -6.08
N SER A 74 16.21 14.35 -5.37
CA SER A 74 16.42 14.13 -3.94
C SER A 74 17.79 13.54 -3.61
N GLY A 75 18.48 12.98 -4.61
CA GLY A 75 19.75 12.27 -4.43
C GLY A 75 19.55 10.90 -3.76
N TYR A 76 20.60 10.41 -3.10
CA TYR A 76 20.63 9.05 -2.53
C TYR A 76 20.02 8.96 -1.12
N ARG A 77 19.72 10.10 -0.52
CA ARG A 77 19.05 10.22 0.77
C ARG A 77 18.05 11.36 0.74
N ALA A 78 16.78 11.04 0.91
CA ALA A 78 15.72 12.04 0.94
C ALA A 78 15.65 12.76 2.29
N ARG A 79 15.42 14.07 2.26
CA ARG A 79 15.08 14.85 3.46
C ARG A 79 13.57 14.77 3.68
N THR A 80 13.15 13.71 4.36
CA THR A 80 11.73 13.36 4.57
C THR A 80 10.98 14.34 5.50
N GLY A 81 11.70 15.20 6.22
CA GLY A 81 11.14 16.04 7.29
C GLY A 81 10.93 15.28 8.62
N LEU A 82 11.29 14.00 8.65
CA LEU A 82 11.05 13.06 9.76
C LEU A 82 12.36 12.47 10.32
N ASP A 83 13.51 12.98 9.89
CA ASP A 83 14.82 12.50 10.36
C ASP A 83 14.95 12.72 11.88
N ASN A 84 15.38 11.70 12.60
CA ASN A 84 15.57 11.72 14.05
C ASN A 84 16.96 12.26 14.47
N GLY A 85 17.69 12.90 13.54
CA GLY A 85 19.03 13.44 13.74
C GLY A 85 20.16 12.45 13.51
N THR A 86 19.86 11.20 13.13
CA THR A 86 20.89 10.18 12.85
C THR A 86 21.39 10.19 11.41
N ASN A 87 20.79 11.00 10.53
CA ASN A 87 21.06 11.02 9.10
C ASN A 87 20.83 9.69 8.39
N THR A 88 19.96 8.85 8.95
CA THR A 88 19.65 7.54 8.39
C THR A 88 18.23 7.45 7.83
N SER A 89 17.53 8.58 7.71
CA SER A 89 16.21 8.64 7.06
C SER A 89 16.28 8.82 5.56
N GLY A 90 15.19 8.48 4.87
CA GLY A 90 15.04 8.65 3.43
C GLY A 90 15.97 7.76 2.62
N ILE A 91 16.26 6.56 3.13
CA ILE A 91 17.18 5.58 2.53
C ILE A 91 16.36 4.46 1.89
N TRP A 92 16.84 4.02 0.73
CA TRP A 92 16.33 2.83 0.04
C TRP A 92 17.10 1.58 0.45
N THR A 93 16.39 0.47 0.68
CA THR A 93 16.95 -0.89 0.72
C THR A 93 16.23 -1.79 -0.27
N TRP A 94 16.78 -2.98 -0.50
CA TRP A 94 16.14 -4.00 -1.32
C TRP A 94 16.43 -5.38 -0.76
N HIS A 95 15.49 -6.29 -0.98
CA HIS A 95 15.51 -7.63 -0.42
C HIS A 95 14.89 -8.62 -1.40
N VAL A 96 15.37 -9.86 -1.32
CA VAL A 96 14.80 -10.97 -2.07
C VAL A 96 14.64 -12.17 -1.15
N ASP A 97 13.40 -12.60 -0.99
CA ASP A 97 13.03 -13.84 -0.32
C ASP A 97 12.87 -14.92 -1.39
N GLN A 98 13.81 -15.87 -1.43
CA GLN A 98 13.81 -16.93 -2.43
C GLN A 98 12.65 -17.90 -2.19
N GLY A 99 11.97 -18.29 -3.27
CA GLY A 99 10.97 -19.35 -3.22
C GLY A 99 11.61 -20.74 -3.19
N VAL A 100 10.79 -21.73 -2.85
CA VAL A 100 11.13 -23.14 -3.01
C VAL A 100 11.17 -23.48 -4.51
N TYR A 101 10.21 -22.98 -5.28
CA TYR A 101 9.97 -23.31 -6.69
C TYR A 101 10.52 -22.28 -7.68
N ASN A 102 10.78 -21.05 -7.23
CA ASN A 102 11.37 -20.01 -8.06
C ASN A 102 12.64 -19.42 -7.43
N ASN A 103 13.61 -19.13 -8.29
CA ASN A 103 14.75 -18.28 -7.95
C ASN A 103 14.42 -16.86 -8.39
N ILE A 104 14.61 -15.89 -7.50
CA ILE A 104 14.28 -14.49 -7.75
C ILE A 104 15.55 -13.67 -7.64
N ARG A 105 15.70 -12.66 -8.51
CA ARG A 105 16.83 -11.72 -8.43
C ARG A 105 16.47 -10.38 -9.04
N PHE A 106 17.13 -9.34 -8.54
CA PHE A 106 17.16 -8.04 -9.21
C PHE A 106 18.29 -7.99 -10.24
N GLU A 107 17.96 -7.52 -11.44
CA GLU A 107 18.88 -6.99 -12.43
C GLU A 107 18.88 -5.47 -12.32
N TRP A 108 19.86 -4.95 -11.58
CA TRP A 108 20.06 -3.51 -11.44
C TRP A 108 20.90 -2.97 -12.61
N PRO A 109 20.61 -1.75 -13.12
CA PRO A 109 21.46 -1.10 -14.11
C PRO A 109 22.83 -0.69 -13.53
N GLY A 110 22.93 -0.59 -12.20
CA GLY A 110 24.14 -0.24 -11.46
C GLY A 110 24.51 -1.23 -10.37
N VAL A 111 25.63 -0.95 -9.70
CA VAL A 111 26.05 -1.67 -8.50
C VAL A 111 25.07 -1.35 -7.37
N ALA A 112 24.45 -2.39 -6.83
CA ALA A 112 23.59 -2.32 -5.65
C ALA A 112 24.18 -3.19 -4.55
N THR A 113 24.09 -2.72 -3.31
CA THR A 113 24.39 -3.52 -2.10
C THR A 113 23.14 -3.63 -1.24
N ASP A 114 23.11 -4.64 -0.36
CA ASP A 114 22.03 -4.90 0.59
C ASP A 114 22.21 -4.16 1.93
N GLN A 115 23.16 -3.22 1.97
CA GLN A 115 23.48 -2.49 3.18
C GLN A 115 22.44 -1.39 3.44
N TYR A 116 22.10 -1.19 4.70
CA TYR A 116 21.31 -0.04 5.12
C TYR A 116 22.19 1.22 5.13
N ASP A 117 22.41 1.79 3.93
CA ASP A 117 23.20 3.00 3.70
C ASP A 117 22.66 3.76 2.49
N SER A 118 22.69 5.09 2.56
CA SER A 118 22.33 5.97 1.45
C SER A 118 23.08 5.66 0.15
N MET A 119 24.32 5.15 0.23
CA MET A 119 25.12 4.84 -0.95
C MET A 119 24.84 3.45 -1.54
N ALA A 120 24.05 2.60 -0.87
CA ALA A 120 23.82 1.21 -1.27
C ALA A 120 23.19 1.08 -2.67
N LEU A 121 22.40 2.08 -3.08
CA LEU A 121 21.73 2.14 -4.38
C LEU A 121 22.15 3.36 -5.23
N ALA A 122 23.24 4.05 -4.87
CA ALA A 122 23.62 5.30 -5.54
C ALA A 122 23.92 5.14 -7.05
N ASP A 123 24.70 4.12 -7.44
CA ASP A 123 25.00 3.86 -8.87
C ASP A 123 23.75 3.44 -9.66
N VAL A 124 22.80 2.77 -9.00
CA VAL A 124 21.49 2.47 -9.59
C VAL A 124 20.73 3.77 -9.84
N ILE A 125 20.57 4.61 -8.81
CA ILE A 125 19.84 5.87 -8.88
C ILE A 125 20.43 6.80 -9.95
N ASP A 126 21.76 6.92 -10.02
CA ASP A 126 22.43 7.75 -11.03
C ASP A 126 22.15 7.28 -12.46
N LYS A 127 22.27 5.96 -12.71
CA LYS A 127 21.99 5.38 -14.04
C LYS A 127 20.52 5.44 -14.43
N CYS A 128 19.64 5.45 -13.43
CA CYS A 128 18.21 5.63 -13.58
C CYS A 128 17.80 7.12 -13.63
N GLY A 129 18.74 8.06 -13.74
CA GLY A 129 18.44 9.50 -13.86
C GLY A 129 17.77 10.09 -12.62
N GLY A 130 18.12 9.58 -11.45
CA GLY A 130 17.57 9.97 -10.15
C GLY A 130 16.39 9.12 -9.67
N SER A 131 15.86 8.21 -10.49
CA SER A 131 14.79 7.27 -10.08
C SER A 131 15.37 5.95 -9.53
N LEU A 132 14.56 5.11 -8.88
CA LEU A 132 14.95 3.75 -8.50
C LEU A 132 14.36 2.81 -9.55
N CYS A 133 15.20 2.29 -10.42
CA CYS A 133 14.77 1.44 -11.53
C CYS A 133 15.55 0.14 -11.61
N GLY A 134 14.91 -0.89 -12.14
CA GLY A 134 15.51 -2.21 -12.27
C GLY A 134 14.57 -3.20 -12.93
N LYS A 135 15.01 -4.45 -12.95
CA LYS A 135 14.22 -5.56 -13.47
C LYS A 135 14.25 -6.71 -12.47
N VAL A 136 13.08 -7.22 -12.11
CA VAL A 136 12.96 -8.44 -11.30
C VAL A 136 12.83 -9.63 -12.23
N VAL A 137 13.74 -10.58 -12.09
CA VAL A 137 13.78 -11.82 -12.86
C VAL A 137 13.40 -12.98 -11.96
N ARG A 138 12.44 -13.78 -12.43
CA ARG A 138 11.96 -15.00 -11.77
C ARG A 138 12.28 -16.20 -12.65
N GLU A 139 13.07 -17.14 -12.14
CA GLU A 139 13.51 -18.33 -12.88
C GLU A 139 12.98 -19.57 -12.15
N PRO A 140 12.21 -20.45 -12.83
CA PRO A 140 11.77 -21.70 -12.23
C PRO A 140 12.95 -22.58 -11.79
N ASN A 141 12.83 -23.22 -10.64
CA ASN A 141 13.82 -24.18 -10.16
C ASN A 141 13.61 -25.54 -10.84
N GLU A 142 14.33 -25.80 -11.94
CA GLU A 142 14.16 -26.96 -12.83
C GLU A 142 14.15 -28.31 -12.09
N ASP A 143 14.91 -28.45 -11.00
CA ASP A 143 15.03 -29.69 -10.23
C ASP A 143 13.82 -29.99 -9.32
N LYS A 144 12.86 -29.05 -9.23
CA LYS A 144 11.67 -29.16 -8.37
C LYS A 144 10.36 -29.03 -9.14
N ILE A 145 10.41 -29.05 -10.47
CA ILE A 145 9.25 -28.95 -11.35
C ILE A 145 8.58 -30.33 -11.48
N ASP A 146 7.57 -30.61 -10.65
CA ASP A 146 6.65 -31.74 -10.89
C ASP A 146 5.56 -31.35 -11.90
N SER A 147 4.92 -32.33 -12.55
CA SER A 147 3.92 -32.12 -13.61
C SER A 147 2.65 -31.36 -13.18
N ALA A 148 2.47 -31.10 -11.88
CA ALA A 148 1.40 -30.27 -11.33
C ALA A 148 1.72 -28.76 -11.31
N MET A 149 2.98 -28.36 -11.60
CA MET A 149 3.52 -27.00 -11.42
C MET A 149 3.34 -26.09 -12.64
N LYS A 150 2.34 -26.36 -13.51
CA LYS A 150 2.02 -25.47 -14.65
C LYS A 150 1.54 -24.08 -14.20
N TYR A 151 1.29 -23.92 -12.90
CA TYR A 151 1.13 -22.65 -12.23
C TYR A 151 2.41 -22.43 -11.42
N ILE A 152 3.18 -21.40 -11.77
CA ILE A 152 4.27 -20.92 -10.93
C ILE A 152 3.61 -20.52 -9.61
N GLU A 153 3.72 -21.37 -8.59
CA GLU A 153 3.39 -20.97 -7.23
C GLU A 153 4.34 -19.81 -6.90
N ASP A 154 3.79 -18.62 -6.67
CA ASP A 154 4.57 -17.42 -6.34
C ASP A 154 5.01 -17.49 -4.87
N ASP A 155 5.94 -18.38 -4.59
CA ASP A 155 6.38 -18.72 -3.24
C ASP A 155 7.64 -17.93 -2.78
N GLY A 156 8.03 -16.92 -3.55
CA GLY A 156 9.12 -16.00 -3.22
C GLY A 156 8.77 -14.55 -3.55
N GLN A 157 9.51 -13.61 -2.98
CA GLN A 157 9.21 -12.18 -3.08
C GLN A 157 10.46 -11.36 -3.37
N ALA A 158 10.33 -10.34 -4.21
CA ALA A 158 11.33 -9.28 -4.36
C ALA A 158 10.67 -7.95 -3.99
N TYR A 159 11.36 -7.15 -3.18
CA TYR A 159 10.87 -5.85 -2.76
C TYR A 159 11.98 -4.84 -2.51
N ALA A 160 11.63 -3.56 -2.63
CA ALA A 160 12.46 -2.43 -2.24
C ALA A 160 11.74 -1.62 -1.17
N GLU A 161 12.46 -1.10 -0.18
CA GLU A 161 11.86 -0.38 0.95
C GLU A 161 12.42 1.03 1.02
N PHE A 162 11.56 1.98 1.34
CA PHE A 162 11.92 3.38 1.56
C PHE A 162 11.54 3.78 2.98
N TYR A 163 12.54 4.12 3.78
CA TYR A 163 12.37 4.44 5.19
C TYR A 163 12.17 5.94 5.44
N PHE A 164 11.11 6.31 6.16
CA PHE A 164 10.75 7.71 6.40
C PHE A 164 11.59 8.38 7.50
N VAL A 165 11.86 7.65 8.58
CA VAL A 165 12.71 8.07 9.70
C VAL A 165 14.07 7.38 9.55
N GLY A 166 14.97 7.56 10.52
CA GLY A 166 16.20 6.78 10.64
C GLY A 166 16.16 5.75 11.76
N LYS A 167 17.33 5.14 11.99
CA LYS A 167 17.62 4.26 13.12
C LYS A 167 17.77 5.06 14.41
N ASP A 168 17.40 4.46 15.54
CA ASP A 168 17.72 4.92 16.88
C ASP A 168 19.18 4.56 17.26
N SER A 169 19.59 4.93 18.48
CA SER A 169 20.92 4.59 19.01
C SER A 169 21.18 3.09 19.20
N LEU A 170 20.14 2.25 19.14
CA LEU A 170 20.21 0.79 19.24
C LEU A 170 20.19 0.12 17.86
N GLY A 171 20.02 0.89 16.78
CA GLY A 171 19.98 0.41 15.41
C GLY A 171 18.58 0.01 14.93
N ASN A 172 17.53 0.22 15.73
CA ASN A 172 16.14 -0.04 15.34
C ASN A 172 15.60 1.12 14.53
N ILE A 173 14.78 0.85 13.52
CA ILE A 173 14.10 1.92 12.78
C ILE A 173 13.02 2.54 13.67
N GLU A 174 13.06 3.87 13.85
CA GLU A 174 11.99 4.58 14.56
C GLU A 174 10.73 4.73 13.70
N TYR A 175 9.58 4.81 14.36
CA TYR A 175 8.28 4.96 13.72
C TYR A 175 7.69 6.36 13.92
N ILE A 176 6.71 6.69 13.09
CA ILE A 176 5.97 7.96 13.10
C ILE A 176 4.48 7.74 13.31
N ASP A 177 3.85 8.82 13.77
CA ASP A 177 2.42 9.00 13.66
C ASP A 177 2.06 9.59 12.29
N ALA A 178 1.68 8.71 11.36
CA ALA A 178 1.28 9.04 10.01
C ALA A 178 -0.20 9.43 9.89
N ARG A 179 -0.98 9.50 10.98
CA ARG A 179 -2.41 9.86 10.91
C ARG A 179 -2.66 11.28 10.42
N ALA A 180 -1.71 12.18 10.69
CA ALA A 180 -1.77 13.55 10.18
C ALA A 180 -1.44 13.64 8.69
N MET A 181 -0.77 12.63 8.14
CA MET A 181 -0.65 12.43 6.70
C MET A 181 -2.01 11.91 6.24
N GLN A 182 -2.52 12.39 5.11
CA GLN A 182 -3.79 11.90 4.60
C GLN A 182 -3.57 10.70 3.66
N GLY A 183 -2.31 10.46 3.27
CA GLY A 183 -1.88 9.36 2.43
C GLY A 183 -0.53 9.61 1.78
N PHE A 184 -0.29 8.98 0.64
CA PHE A 184 0.91 9.19 -0.18
C PHE A 184 0.60 9.13 -1.67
N CYS A 185 1.45 9.75 -2.49
CA CYS A 185 1.43 9.59 -3.94
C CYS A 185 2.72 8.92 -4.41
N VAL A 186 2.61 8.09 -5.44
CA VAL A 186 3.73 7.43 -6.10
C VAL A 186 3.71 7.75 -7.58
N GLU A 187 4.81 8.27 -8.11
CA GLU A 187 5.09 8.32 -9.54
C GLU A 187 5.95 7.09 -9.89
N TYR A 188 5.48 6.25 -10.81
CA TYR A 188 6.12 4.96 -11.13
C TYR A 188 5.81 4.49 -12.55
N SER A 189 6.54 3.45 -12.97
CA SER A 189 6.23 2.62 -14.12
C SER A 189 6.50 1.15 -13.81
N GLY A 190 5.76 0.24 -14.44
CA GLY A 190 5.86 -1.21 -14.22
C GLY A 190 4.71 -1.78 -13.37
N LYS A 191 4.82 -3.06 -12.99
CA LYS A 191 3.86 -3.72 -12.09
C LYS A 191 4.40 -3.70 -10.67
N ILE A 192 3.83 -2.86 -9.83
CA ILE A 192 4.33 -2.62 -8.48
C ILE A 192 3.14 -2.66 -7.51
N SER A 193 3.32 -3.28 -6.35
CA SER A 193 2.41 -3.18 -5.21
C SER A 193 3.09 -2.37 -4.11
N VAL A 194 2.34 -1.60 -3.32
CA VAL A 194 2.89 -0.81 -2.22
C VAL A 194 2.28 -1.24 -0.90
N ASP A 195 3.16 -1.56 0.03
CA ASP A 195 2.85 -1.97 1.39
C ASP A 195 3.26 -0.88 2.37
N LEU A 196 2.42 -0.63 3.37
CA LEU A 196 2.79 0.22 4.49
C LEU A 196 3.73 -0.58 5.41
N LEU A 197 4.95 -0.09 5.57
CA LEU A 197 5.92 -0.71 6.45
C LEU A 197 5.70 -0.20 7.89
N THR A 198 5.52 -1.11 8.83
CA THR A 198 5.26 -0.80 10.24
C THR A 198 6.38 -1.34 11.13
N SER A 199 6.48 -0.83 12.36
CA SER A 199 7.45 -1.36 13.33
C SER A 199 7.25 -2.86 13.59
N ASP A 200 8.35 -3.58 13.89
CA ASP A 200 8.33 -5.02 14.16
C ASP A 200 7.31 -5.43 15.24
N SER A 201 7.06 -4.56 16.23
CA SER A 201 6.07 -4.83 17.27
C SER A 201 4.66 -4.98 16.71
N VAL A 202 4.30 -4.18 15.70
CA VAL A 202 2.99 -4.28 15.03
C VAL A 202 2.99 -5.47 14.08
N ALA A 203 4.06 -5.70 13.33
CA ALA A 203 4.17 -6.86 12.42
C ALA A 203 4.04 -8.21 13.16
N VAL A 204 4.60 -8.30 14.37
CA VAL A 204 4.46 -9.49 15.24
C VAL A 204 3.03 -9.65 15.75
N LEU A 205 2.34 -8.56 16.13
CA LEU A 205 0.96 -8.58 16.59
C LEU A 205 -0.03 -8.92 15.46
N SER A 206 0.20 -8.37 14.26
CA SER A 206 -0.64 -8.58 13.09
C SER A 206 -0.43 -9.95 12.45
N ASN A 207 0.62 -10.69 12.85
CA ASN A 207 0.87 -12.09 12.53
C ASN A 207 0.64 -12.42 11.03
N SER A 208 1.43 -11.74 10.20
CA SER A 208 1.53 -11.86 8.73
C SER A 208 0.54 -11.04 7.89
N TYR A 209 -0.16 -10.10 8.53
CA TYR A 209 -1.04 -9.19 7.80
C TYR A 209 -0.27 -7.93 7.41
N VAL A 210 -0.25 -7.64 6.11
CA VAL A 210 0.36 -6.46 5.51
C VAL A 210 -0.76 -5.53 5.09
N TRP A 211 -0.60 -4.24 5.36
CA TRP A 211 -1.52 -3.24 4.84
C TRP A 211 -1.03 -2.81 3.46
N THR A 212 -1.73 -3.25 2.42
CA THR A 212 -1.27 -3.16 1.03
C THR A 212 -2.22 -2.36 0.15
N TYR A 213 -1.66 -1.82 -0.93
CA TYR A 213 -2.37 -1.32 -2.09
C TYR A 213 -1.63 -1.76 -3.37
N THR A 214 -2.31 -2.49 -4.25
CA THR A 214 -1.74 -2.86 -5.55
C THR A 214 -1.83 -1.69 -6.51
N LEU A 215 -0.70 -1.19 -7.03
CA LEU A 215 -0.73 -0.10 -8.00
C LEU A 215 -1.22 -0.64 -9.34
N PRO A 216 -2.22 0.01 -9.98
CA PRO A 216 -2.60 -0.26 -11.36
C PRO A 216 -1.42 -0.49 -12.29
N TYR A 217 -1.49 -1.56 -13.07
CA TYR A 217 -0.42 -1.89 -14.00
C TYR A 217 -0.27 -0.80 -15.09
N SER A 218 0.96 -0.43 -15.41
CA SER A 218 1.27 0.56 -16.45
C SER A 218 1.95 -0.08 -17.68
N ARG A 219 1.27 -1.03 -18.33
CA ARG A 219 1.70 -1.48 -19.66
C ARG A 219 0.92 -0.76 -20.75
N ASN A 220 1.64 -0.18 -21.68
CA ASN A 220 1.07 0.13 -22.97
C ASN A 220 0.78 -1.20 -23.70
N PRO A 221 -0.46 -1.45 -24.18
CA PRO A 221 -0.80 -2.66 -24.94
C PRO A 221 0.07 -2.87 -26.20
N ASP A 222 0.74 -1.82 -26.68
CA ASP A 222 1.61 -1.87 -27.86
C ASP A 222 3.07 -2.25 -27.59
N ASN A 223 3.42 -2.76 -26.38
CA ASN A 223 4.80 -3.15 -26.00
C ASN A 223 5.86 -2.03 -26.11
N SER A 224 5.44 -0.78 -26.32
CA SER A 224 6.32 0.38 -26.13
C SER A 224 6.38 0.72 -24.63
N GLN A 225 7.49 1.32 -24.21
CA GLN A 225 7.93 1.51 -22.82
C GLN A 225 6.81 1.67 -21.76
N PRO A 226 7.01 1.16 -20.54
CA PRO A 226 6.00 1.21 -19.49
C PRO A 226 5.59 2.67 -19.23
N GLU A 227 4.28 2.92 -19.25
CA GLU A 227 3.71 4.24 -19.07
C GLU A 227 4.05 4.74 -17.67
N ILE A 228 4.46 6.00 -17.56
CA ILE A 228 4.68 6.63 -16.27
C ILE A 228 3.31 7.08 -15.74
N LYS A 229 2.96 6.60 -14.55
CA LYS A 229 1.73 6.98 -13.85
C LYS A 229 2.09 7.66 -12.54
N LYS A 230 1.31 8.66 -12.14
CA LYS A 230 1.31 9.21 -10.79
C LYS A 230 -0.03 8.91 -10.17
N MET A 231 -0.03 8.28 -9.00
CA MET A 231 -1.25 7.92 -8.30
C MET A 231 -1.13 8.29 -6.83
N CYS A 232 -2.23 8.76 -6.26
CA CYS A 232 -2.33 9.14 -4.87
C CYS A 232 -3.31 8.22 -4.16
N PHE A 233 -2.98 7.84 -2.92
CA PHE A 233 -3.77 6.95 -2.09
C PHE A 233 -4.00 7.63 -0.77
N SER A 234 -5.25 7.72 -0.35
CA SER A 234 -5.56 7.99 1.03
C SER A 234 -5.27 6.75 1.87
N TRP A 235 -5.05 6.92 3.18
CA TRP A 235 -4.95 5.75 4.07
C TRP A 235 -6.20 4.89 4.06
N GLY A 236 -7.37 5.47 3.75
CA GLY A 236 -8.64 4.74 3.63
C GLY A 236 -8.72 3.82 2.43
N ASP A 237 -7.92 4.04 1.39
CA ASP A 237 -7.93 3.23 0.17
C ASP A 237 -7.10 1.95 0.31
N MET A 238 -6.20 1.89 1.30
CA MET A 238 -5.36 0.73 1.54
C MET A 238 -6.18 -0.38 2.25
N GLY A 239 -5.89 -1.66 1.98
CA GLY A 239 -6.60 -2.79 2.56
C GLY A 239 -5.71 -3.76 3.37
N TRP A 240 -6.34 -4.56 4.23
CA TRP A 240 -5.68 -5.67 4.91
C TRP A 240 -5.43 -6.84 3.96
N TYR A 241 -4.18 -7.25 3.83
CA TYR A 241 -3.80 -8.44 3.07
C TYR A 241 -3.12 -9.45 3.97
N THR A 242 -3.37 -10.73 3.71
CA THR A 242 -2.78 -11.83 4.48
C THR A 242 -1.77 -12.53 3.60
N TYR A 243 -0.48 -12.44 3.92
CA TYR A 243 0.50 -13.36 3.33
C TYR A 243 0.51 -14.61 4.21
N VAL A 244 -0.47 -15.50 4.01
CA VAL A 244 -0.45 -16.82 4.62
C VAL A 244 0.04 -17.77 3.53
N PRO A 245 1.27 -18.31 3.62
CA PRO A 245 1.68 -19.41 2.76
C PRO A 245 0.59 -20.49 2.82
N LEU A 246 0.15 -21.00 1.66
CA LEU A 246 -1.05 -21.84 1.45
C LEU A 246 -1.24 -23.03 2.44
N TYR A 247 -0.22 -23.37 3.21
CA TYR A 247 -0.15 -24.50 4.12
C TYR A 247 -0.23 -24.14 5.61
N GLN A 248 -0.34 -22.85 5.98
CA GLN A 248 -0.52 -22.44 7.36
C GLN A 248 -1.99 -22.12 7.66
N LYS A 249 -2.48 -22.62 8.79
CA LYS A 249 -3.84 -22.34 9.26
C LYS A 249 -3.98 -20.82 9.41
N LYS A 250 -4.95 -20.20 8.72
CA LYS A 250 -5.24 -18.77 8.83
C LYS A 250 -5.28 -18.42 10.32
N PRO A 251 -4.34 -17.59 10.80
CA PRO A 251 -4.22 -17.39 12.22
C PRO A 251 -5.49 -16.75 12.79
N GLU A 252 -5.91 -17.21 13.98
CA GLU A 252 -7.02 -16.62 14.72
C GLU A 252 -6.55 -15.26 15.26
N ILE A 253 -6.70 -14.18 14.49
CA ILE A 253 -6.17 -12.85 14.86
C ILE A 253 -7.27 -11.81 15.01
N ALA A 254 -7.06 -10.95 16.00
CA ALA A 254 -7.71 -9.66 16.16
C ALA A 254 -7.04 -8.64 15.23
N TYR A 255 -7.80 -8.08 14.29
CA TYR A 255 -7.34 -6.97 13.46
C TYR A 255 -7.00 -5.78 14.36
N GLU A 256 -5.78 -5.26 14.27
CA GLU A 256 -5.47 -3.98 14.92
C GLU A 256 -6.26 -2.86 14.24
N SER A 257 -6.60 -1.82 15.00
CA SER A 257 -7.28 -0.67 14.39
C SER A 257 -6.34 0.00 13.39
N TYR A 258 -6.90 0.47 12.28
CA TYR A 258 -6.18 1.19 11.24
C TYR A 258 -5.44 2.41 11.84
N GLU A 259 -6.09 3.12 12.78
CA GLU A 259 -5.52 4.20 13.58
C GLU A 259 -4.23 3.80 14.33
N TYR A 260 -4.22 2.62 14.96
CA TYR A 260 -3.06 2.12 15.69
C TYR A 260 -1.89 1.84 14.75
N ILE A 261 -2.14 1.30 13.56
CA ILE A 261 -1.09 1.03 12.58
C ILE A 261 -0.48 2.31 12.05
N LEU A 262 -1.32 3.32 11.75
CA LEU A 262 -0.83 4.62 11.31
C LEU A 262 0.05 5.30 12.37
N THR A 263 -0.09 4.97 13.65
CA THR A 263 0.81 5.46 14.72
C THR A 263 2.18 4.76 14.78
N HIS A 264 2.42 3.75 13.94
CA HIS A 264 3.62 2.90 13.98
C HIS A 264 4.27 2.70 12.60
N VAL A 265 4.09 3.65 11.68
CA VAL A 265 4.63 3.59 10.32
C VAL A 265 6.13 3.88 10.34
N ILE A 266 6.92 3.12 9.58
CA ILE A 266 8.36 3.35 9.42
C ILE A 266 8.75 3.67 7.96
N GLY A 267 7.91 3.31 6.98
CA GLY A 267 8.23 3.49 5.56
C GLY A 267 7.20 2.90 4.61
N LEU A 268 7.60 2.77 3.35
CA LEU A 268 6.87 2.07 2.29
C LEU A 268 7.70 0.90 1.78
N ARG A 269 7.06 -0.22 1.46
CA ARG A 269 7.66 -1.35 0.76
C ARG A 269 7.01 -1.49 -0.62
N PHE A 270 7.83 -1.59 -1.65
CA PHE A 270 7.41 -1.76 -3.03
C PHE A 270 7.69 -3.21 -3.43
N THR A 271 6.63 -3.97 -3.67
CA THR A 271 6.68 -5.39 -4.03
C THR A 271 6.52 -5.56 -5.54
N PHE A 272 7.28 -6.49 -6.12
CA PHE A 272 7.30 -6.74 -7.57
C PHE A 272 6.72 -8.14 -7.87
N ASP A 273 5.41 -8.20 -8.10
CA ASP A 273 4.67 -9.45 -8.26
C ASP A 273 4.88 -10.10 -9.63
N TYR A 274 4.76 -11.44 -9.67
CA TYR A 274 4.71 -12.20 -10.92
C TYR A 274 3.41 -11.91 -11.69
N ASP A 275 3.48 -11.88 -13.01
CA ASP A 275 2.28 -11.83 -13.84
C ASP A 275 1.95 -13.20 -14.44
N ALA A 276 1.06 -13.92 -13.75
CA ALA A 276 0.57 -15.22 -14.18
C ALA A 276 -0.26 -15.15 -15.49
N LEU A 277 -0.89 -14.01 -15.79
CA LEU A 277 -1.73 -13.87 -16.99
C LEU A 277 -0.87 -13.75 -18.26
N TYR A 278 0.30 -13.12 -18.15
CA TYR A 278 1.20 -12.89 -19.28
C TYR A 278 2.43 -13.81 -19.29
N ASN A 279 2.54 -14.71 -18.32
CA ASN A 279 3.73 -15.51 -18.07
C ASN A 279 5.00 -14.64 -18.04
N ASP A 280 4.87 -13.44 -17.48
CA ASP A 280 5.94 -12.46 -17.48
C ASP A 280 6.83 -12.67 -16.26
N LEU A 281 7.90 -13.41 -16.50
CA LEU A 281 8.95 -13.70 -15.52
C LEU A 281 9.88 -12.50 -15.28
N ASN A 282 9.69 -11.40 -16.02
CA ASN A 282 10.60 -10.27 -16.10
C ASN A 282 9.86 -8.95 -15.94
N ASN A 283 9.80 -8.45 -14.70
CA ASN A 283 9.10 -7.21 -14.40
C ASN A 283 10.11 -6.05 -14.36
N GLU A 284 10.13 -5.22 -15.40
CA GLU A 284 10.85 -3.94 -15.40
C GLU A 284 10.04 -2.89 -14.64
N PHE A 285 10.71 -2.12 -13.78
CA PHE A 285 10.07 -1.11 -12.96
C PHE A 285 10.92 0.16 -12.85
N SER A 286 10.25 1.28 -12.55
CA SER A 286 10.86 2.53 -12.13
C SER A 286 9.98 3.18 -11.08
N ILE A 287 10.53 3.49 -9.92
CA ILE A 287 9.91 4.35 -8.90
C ILE A 287 10.56 5.72 -9.05
N ILE A 288 9.77 6.72 -9.43
CA ILE A 288 10.24 8.03 -9.87
C ILE A 288 10.09 9.08 -8.77
N GLY A 289 9.02 8.99 -7.99
CA GLY A 289 8.71 9.95 -6.94
C GLY A 289 7.76 9.39 -5.89
N ILE A 290 7.91 9.90 -4.67
CA ILE A 290 7.05 9.66 -3.52
C ILE A 290 6.73 11.04 -2.94
N ASP A 291 5.45 11.36 -2.87
CA ASP A 291 4.94 12.59 -2.25
C ASP A 291 4.01 12.24 -1.08
N TRP A 292 3.91 13.13 -0.11
CA TRP A 292 2.81 13.09 0.85
C TRP A 292 1.53 13.51 0.15
N PHE A 293 0.47 12.75 0.37
CA PHE A 293 -0.84 13.16 -0.12
C PHE A 293 -1.51 14.06 0.91
N HIS A 294 -1.79 15.29 0.50
CA HIS A 294 -2.58 16.25 1.25
C HIS A 294 -3.77 16.69 0.40
N TRP A 295 -4.97 16.54 0.96
CA TRP A 295 -6.23 16.94 0.34
C TRP A 295 -6.40 18.45 0.20
N THR A 296 -5.51 19.27 0.78
CA THR A 296 -5.54 20.73 0.58
C THR A 296 -5.32 21.14 -0.87
N ASP A 297 -4.79 20.24 -1.70
CA ASP A 297 -4.62 20.47 -3.14
C ASP A 297 -5.90 20.17 -3.94
N VAL A 298 -6.90 19.52 -3.35
CA VAL A 298 -8.23 19.30 -3.94
C VAL A 298 -9.16 20.42 -3.50
N SER A 299 -9.68 21.21 -4.44
CA SER A 299 -10.56 22.32 -4.12
C SER A 299 -11.84 21.81 -3.44
N LEU A 300 -11.99 22.09 -2.14
CA LEU A 300 -13.21 21.79 -1.39
C LEU A 300 -14.39 22.69 -1.76
N THR A 301 -14.17 23.73 -2.58
CA THR A 301 -15.19 24.74 -2.90
C THR A 301 -16.35 24.20 -3.74
N ASP A 302 -16.10 23.13 -4.47
CA ASP A 302 -17.04 22.61 -5.48
C ASP A 302 -17.81 21.38 -4.97
N PHE A 303 -17.58 20.97 -3.71
CA PHE A 303 -18.14 19.77 -3.12
C PHE A 303 -18.79 20.06 -1.78
N HIS A 304 -19.97 19.49 -1.55
CA HIS A 304 -20.82 19.85 -0.43
C HIS A 304 -21.10 18.63 0.47
N PRO A 305 -20.93 18.72 1.80
CA PRO A 305 -21.32 17.65 2.69
C PRO A 305 -22.84 17.46 2.66
N GLU A 306 -23.29 16.20 2.64
CA GLU A 306 -24.70 15.83 2.84
C GLU A 306 -25.22 16.33 4.20
N ALA A 307 -24.43 16.16 5.26
CA ALA A 307 -24.77 16.66 6.57
C ALA A 307 -24.53 18.18 6.63
N GLU A 308 -25.60 18.98 6.67
CA GLU A 308 -25.54 20.45 6.76
C GLU A 308 -24.75 20.96 7.98
N THR A 309 -24.59 20.13 9.01
CA THR A 309 -23.81 20.46 10.23
C THR A 309 -22.32 20.17 10.08
N CYS A 310 -21.91 19.47 9.02
CA CYS A 310 -20.51 19.18 8.75
C CYS A 310 -19.83 20.44 8.22
N GLU A 311 -18.88 20.97 8.97
CA GLU A 311 -17.90 21.92 8.47
C GLU A 311 -16.70 21.10 7.95
N PRO A 312 -16.51 20.96 6.63
CA PRO A 312 -15.46 20.11 6.08
C PRO A 312 -14.08 20.68 6.44
N ILE A 313 -13.25 19.85 7.09
CA ILE A 313 -11.86 20.18 7.41
C ILE A 313 -10.85 19.38 6.56
N GLY A 314 -11.35 18.42 5.78
CA GLY A 314 -10.55 17.63 4.84
C GLY A 314 -11.40 16.54 4.19
N VAL A 315 -10.86 15.92 3.14
CA VAL A 315 -11.45 14.74 2.51
C VAL A 315 -10.93 13.49 3.22
N VAL A 316 -11.77 12.48 3.35
CA VAL A 316 -11.46 11.17 3.98
C VAL A 316 -11.23 10.11 2.91
N THR A 317 -12.05 10.11 1.86
CA THR A 317 -12.02 9.13 0.76
C THR A 317 -12.46 9.79 -0.53
N SER A 318 -11.98 9.29 -1.67
CA SER A 318 -12.38 9.71 -3.02
C SER A 318 -13.17 8.64 -3.76
N TYR A 319 -13.81 9.07 -4.85
CA TYR A 319 -14.27 8.22 -5.93
C TYR A 319 -13.68 8.71 -7.25
N CYS A 320 -13.71 7.86 -8.28
CA CYS A 320 -13.21 8.18 -9.61
C CYS A 320 -14.33 8.05 -10.63
N ASP A 321 -14.28 8.84 -11.70
CA ASP A 321 -15.31 8.76 -12.75
C ASP A 321 -15.33 7.41 -13.46
N CYS A 322 -14.16 6.76 -13.55
CA CYS A 322 -14.00 5.41 -14.07
C CYS A 322 -14.66 4.34 -13.17
N ASP A 323 -15.08 4.66 -11.95
CA ASP A 323 -15.86 3.76 -11.11
C ASP A 323 -17.30 3.58 -11.59
N PHE A 324 -17.80 4.43 -12.49
CA PHE A 324 -19.21 4.43 -12.94
C PHE A 324 -19.34 3.92 -14.37
N THR A 325 -18.81 2.73 -14.66
CA THR A 325 -18.82 2.12 -15.99
C THR A 325 -19.85 1.00 -16.11
N GLU A 326 -20.40 0.80 -17.31
CA GLU A 326 -21.31 -0.31 -17.60
C GLU A 326 -20.62 -1.68 -17.39
N GLU A 327 -19.30 -1.77 -17.63
CA GLU A 327 -18.55 -2.99 -17.41
C GLU A 327 -18.51 -3.41 -15.93
N LYS A 328 -18.28 -2.45 -15.02
CA LYS A 328 -18.35 -2.68 -13.57
C LYS A 328 -19.77 -3.08 -13.15
N ALA A 329 -20.80 -2.39 -13.65
CA ALA A 329 -22.19 -2.75 -13.40
C ALA A 329 -22.54 -4.17 -13.86
N ILE A 330 -22.02 -4.61 -15.01
CA ILE A 330 -22.20 -5.99 -15.50
C ILE A 330 -21.57 -6.98 -14.53
N TYR A 331 -20.35 -6.72 -14.05
CA TYR A 331 -19.70 -7.59 -13.06
C TYR A 331 -20.51 -7.71 -11.78
N GLU A 332 -20.95 -6.59 -11.22
CA GLU A 332 -21.77 -6.57 -10.00
C GLU A 332 -23.10 -7.29 -10.20
N ALA A 333 -23.76 -7.09 -11.35
CA ALA A 333 -25.00 -7.78 -11.69
C ALA A 333 -24.79 -9.31 -11.79
N ILE A 334 -23.69 -9.77 -12.40
CA ILE A 334 -23.34 -11.20 -12.45
C ILE A 334 -23.14 -11.76 -11.03
N ALA A 335 -22.37 -11.05 -10.19
CA ALA A 335 -22.09 -11.49 -8.82
C ALA A 335 -23.36 -11.58 -7.97
N ARG A 336 -24.24 -10.57 -8.04
CA ARG A 336 -25.53 -10.57 -7.34
C ARG A 336 -26.47 -11.67 -7.84
N SER A 337 -26.58 -11.85 -9.16
CA SER A 337 -27.43 -12.90 -9.74
C SER A 337 -26.92 -14.31 -9.44
N ASN A 338 -25.60 -14.52 -9.39
CA ASN A 338 -25.00 -15.76 -8.93
C ASN A 338 -25.39 -16.07 -7.47
N ALA A 339 -25.20 -15.09 -6.56
CA ALA A 339 -25.56 -15.24 -5.16
C ALA A 339 -27.06 -15.48 -4.98
N PHE A 340 -27.89 -14.77 -5.73
CA PHE A 340 -29.34 -14.95 -5.75
C PHE A 340 -29.74 -16.36 -6.20
N PHE A 341 -29.15 -16.89 -7.29
CA PHE A 341 -29.39 -18.25 -7.76
C PHE A 341 -28.94 -19.30 -6.73
N ALA A 342 -27.75 -19.14 -6.17
CA ALA A 342 -27.19 -20.03 -5.15
C ALA A 342 -28.10 -20.10 -3.92
N ASN A 343 -28.60 -18.95 -3.45
CA ASN A 343 -29.54 -18.89 -2.33
C ASN A 343 -30.85 -19.63 -2.63
N LYS A 344 -31.40 -19.51 -3.85
CA LYS A 344 -32.60 -20.24 -4.25
C LYS A 344 -32.37 -21.76 -4.30
N LYS A 345 -31.25 -22.19 -4.89
CA LYS A 345 -30.84 -23.60 -4.93
C LYS A 345 -30.74 -24.18 -3.51
N ASN A 346 -30.00 -23.54 -2.61
CA ASN A 346 -29.78 -24.01 -1.25
C ASN A 346 -31.11 -24.14 -0.49
N ARG A 347 -32.00 -23.13 -0.59
CA ARG A 347 -33.33 -23.18 0.05
C ARG A 347 -34.16 -24.37 -0.43
N VAL A 348 -34.08 -24.73 -1.72
CA VAL A 348 -34.86 -25.83 -2.26
C VAL A 348 -34.25 -27.20 -1.90
N GLU A 349 -32.93 -27.31 -1.88
CA GLU A 349 -32.23 -28.52 -1.39
C GLU A 349 -32.49 -28.79 0.10
N GLU A 350 -32.67 -27.74 0.91
CA GLU A 350 -33.00 -27.86 2.34
C GLU A 350 -34.48 -28.20 2.59
N ASN A 351 -35.40 -27.64 1.79
CA ASN A 351 -36.85 -27.73 2.07
C ASN A 351 -37.59 -28.82 1.29
N ILE A 352 -37.03 -29.34 0.19
CA ILE A 352 -37.68 -30.35 -0.66
C ILE A 352 -36.98 -31.70 -0.50
N THR A 353 -37.66 -32.66 0.14
CA THR A 353 -37.11 -33.98 0.50
C THR A 353 -36.73 -34.88 -0.68
N SER A 354 -37.15 -34.58 -1.91
CA SER A 354 -36.71 -35.33 -3.10
C SER A 354 -36.75 -34.50 -4.38
N LEU A 355 -35.67 -33.78 -4.68
CA LEU A 355 -35.44 -33.27 -6.04
C LEU A 355 -34.99 -34.41 -6.96
N SER A 356 -35.45 -34.41 -8.22
CA SER A 356 -35.00 -35.36 -9.24
C SER A 356 -33.49 -35.19 -9.50
N ASN A 357 -32.85 -36.23 -10.03
CA ASN A 357 -31.44 -36.16 -10.39
C ASN A 357 -31.20 -35.12 -11.50
N LEU A 358 -32.09 -35.01 -12.49
CA LEU A 358 -32.00 -34.00 -13.53
C LEU A 358 -32.12 -32.57 -12.98
N THR A 359 -33.04 -32.32 -12.04
CA THR A 359 -33.16 -30.99 -11.41
C THR A 359 -31.89 -30.64 -10.64
N LYS A 360 -31.35 -31.58 -9.84
CA LYS A 360 -30.09 -31.35 -9.10
C LYS A 360 -28.93 -31.06 -10.04
N GLU A 361 -28.80 -31.84 -11.11
CA GLU A 361 -27.76 -31.67 -12.11
C GLU A 361 -27.90 -30.34 -12.86
N CYS A 362 -29.11 -29.96 -13.25
CA CYS A 362 -29.38 -28.66 -13.90
C CYS A 362 -29.03 -27.48 -12.99
N LEU A 363 -29.47 -27.51 -11.72
CA LEU A 363 -29.18 -26.46 -10.75
C LEU A 363 -27.66 -26.33 -10.52
N LYS A 364 -26.96 -27.46 -10.40
CA LYS A 364 -25.51 -27.49 -10.25
C LYS A 364 -24.81 -26.92 -11.49
N ASN A 365 -25.10 -27.44 -12.68
CA ASN A 365 -24.44 -27.02 -13.92
C ASN A 365 -24.70 -25.53 -14.24
N THR A 366 -25.89 -25.04 -13.89
CA THR A 366 -26.23 -23.61 -14.02
C THR A 366 -25.38 -22.77 -13.07
N LEU A 367 -25.27 -23.16 -11.81
CA LEU A 367 -24.43 -22.46 -10.84
C LEU A 367 -22.95 -22.49 -11.24
N ASP A 368 -22.45 -23.64 -11.69
CA ASP A 368 -21.08 -23.79 -12.19
C ASP A 368 -20.84 -22.88 -13.41
N SER A 369 -21.81 -22.76 -14.31
CA SER A 369 -21.72 -21.87 -15.47
C SER A 369 -21.74 -20.39 -15.07
N LEU A 370 -22.55 -20.00 -14.08
CA LEU A 370 -22.57 -18.64 -13.54
C LEU A 370 -21.28 -18.31 -12.78
N ASN A 371 -20.71 -19.28 -12.05
CA ASN A 371 -19.41 -19.14 -11.42
C ASN A 371 -18.33 -18.92 -12.49
N ASN A 372 -18.28 -19.76 -13.51
CA ASN A 372 -17.34 -19.60 -14.61
C ASN A 372 -17.50 -18.24 -15.32
N LEU A 373 -18.74 -17.76 -15.53
CA LEU A 373 -18.97 -16.45 -16.13
C LEU A 373 -18.43 -15.31 -15.24
N ARG A 374 -18.67 -15.40 -13.93
CA ARG A 374 -18.12 -14.45 -12.95
C ARG A 374 -16.59 -14.49 -12.98
N ASP A 375 -16.02 -15.69 -12.93
CA ASP A 375 -14.57 -15.90 -12.86
C ASP A 375 -13.89 -15.43 -14.17
N MET A 376 -14.44 -15.75 -15.35
CA MET A 376 -13.97 -15.21 -16.63
C MET A 376 -14.02 -13.68 -16.66
N LYS A 377 -15.09 -13.07 -16.13
CA LYS A 377 -15.20 -11.60 -16.09
C LYS A 377 -14.23 -10.98 -15.11
N GLN A 378 -14.00 -11.63 -13.97
CA GLN A 378 -12.98 -11.27 -12.98
C GLN A 378 -11.56 -11.38 -13.55
N GLU A 379 -11.32 -12.37 -14.40
CA GLU A 379 -10.04 -12.54 -15.12
C GLU A 379 -9.87 -11.49 -16.22
N MET A 380 -10.93 -11.19 -16.99
CA MET A 380 -10.90 -10.17 -18.05
C MET A 380 -10.77 -8.74 -17.51
N SER A 381 -11.31 -8.47 -16.31
CA SER A 381 -11.10 -7.20 -15.61
C SER A 381 -9.73 -7.10 -14.92
N GLY A 382 -8.89 -8.14 -15.04
CA GLY A 382 -7.46 -8.04 -14.78
C GLY A 382 -6.99 -8.14 -13.33
N SER A 383 -7.84 -8.50 -12.35
CA SER A 383 -7.42 -8.95 -11.00
C SER A 383 -8.62 -9.28 -10.11
N TRP A 384 -8.42 -10.16 -9.13
CA TRP A 384 -9.28 -10.30 -7.94
C TRP A 384 -9.40 -8.99 -7.11
N TYR A 385 -8.58 -7.97 -7.42
CA TYR A 385 -8.36 -6.76 -6.64
C TYR A 385 -8.62 -5.44 -7.40
N PHE A 386 -9.10 -5.46 -8.65
CA PHE A 386 -9.39 -4.24 -9.40
C PHE A 386 -10.87 -4.08 -9.73
N PRO A 387 -11.60 -3.21 -8.99
CA PRO A 387 -12.53 -2.28 -9.59
C PRO A 387 -11.91 -0.90 -9.83
N TYR A 388 -10.73 -0.61 -9.26
CA TYR A 388 -10.12 0.72 -9.35
C TYR A 388 -9.23 0.81 -10.58
N ALA A 389 -9.82 1.19 -11.71
CA ALA A 389 -9.02 1.80 -12.77
C ALA A 389 -8.21 2.97 -12.17
N PRO A 390 -6.99 3.25 -12.68
CA PRO A 390 -6.19 4.37 -12.18
C PRO A 390 -7.04 5.64 -12.18
N CYS A 391 -7.06 6.31 -11.03
CA CYS A 391 -7.88 7.48 -10.79
C CYS A 391 -7.13 8.71 -11.30
N ASP A 392 -7.30 9.04 -12.58
CA ASP A 392 -6.62 10.20 -13.16
C ASP A 392 -7.20 11.54 -12.66
N ASP A 393 -8.41 11.51 -12.07
CA ASP A 393 -9.12 12.69 -11.51
C ASP A 393 -10.00 12.29 -10.30
N PRO A 394 -9.41 12.17 -9.09
CA PRO A 394 -10.16 11.80 -7.89
C PRO A 394 -11.08 12.92 -7.41
N HIS A 395 -12.34 12.59 -7.15
CA HIS A 395 -13.34 13.48 -6.57
C HIS A 395 -13.60 13.12 -5.11
N PRO A 396 -13.84 14.09 -4.20
CA PRO A 396 -14.20 13.80 -2.82
C PRO A 396 -15.49 12.96 -2.71
N LEU A 397 -15.39 11.79 -2.06
CA LEU A 397 -16.53 10.94 -1.70
C LEU A 397 -17.05 11.30 -0.31
N ALA A 398 -16.16 11.47 0.67
CA ALA A 398 -16.54 11.87 2.01
C ALA A 398 -15.55 12.85 2.63
N PHE A 399 -16.07 13.69 3.52
CA PHE A 399 -15.33 14.67 4.31
C PHE A 399 -15.17 14.24 5.76
N ALA A 400 -14.08 14.67 6.36
CA ALA A 400 -13.94 14.78 7.80
C ALA A 400 -14.51 16.13 8.23
N CYS A 401 -15.36 16.12 9.24
CA CYS A 401 -16.01 17.30 9.78
C CYS A 401 -15.26 17.82 11.01
N ALA A 402 -15.32 19.12 11.26
CA ALA A 402 -14.65 19.77 12.40
C ALA A 402 -15.06 19.19 13.78
N ASP A 403 -16.25 18.62 13.89
CA ASP A 403 -16.77 17.96 15.09
C ASP A 403 -16.28 16.50 15.28
N GLY A 404 -15.43 16.02 14.36
CA GLY A 404 -14.90 14.66 14.36
C GLY A 404 -15.80 13.63 13.67
N THR A 405 -16.94 14.04 13.12
CA THR A 405 -17.80 13.17 12.29
C THR A 405 -17.31 13.08 10.85
N GLN A 406 -17.97 12.27 10.04
CA GLN A 406 -17.76 12.18 8.60
C GLN A 406 -19.07 12.43 7.87
N SER A 407 -19.00 13.07 6.69
CA SER A 407 -20.14 13.29 5.82
C SER A 407 -19.78 12.93 4.39
N VAL A 408 -20.64 12.16 3.73
CA VAL A 408 -20.52 11.90 2.28
C VAL A 408 -20.83 13.18 1.50
N THR A 409 -20.33 13.31 0.27
CA THR A 409 -20.59 14.45 -0.61
C THR A 409 -21.92 14.29 -1.34
N ILE A 410 -22.63 15.41 -1.53
CA ILE A 410 -23.89 15.44 -2.30
C ILE A 410 -23.62 15.03 -3.75
N GLU A 411 -22.51 15.48 -4.32
CA GLU A 411 -22.10 15.20 -5.70
C GLU A 411 -21.90 13.70 -5.93
N PHE A 412 -21.29 13.00 -4.96
CA PHE A 412 -21.20 11.53 -5.01
C PHE A 412 -22.58 10.89 -5.00
N TYR A 413 -23.48 11.32 -4.10
CA TYR A 413 -24.83 10.76 -4.03
C TYR A 413 -25.62 10.96 -5.31
N GLU A 414 -25.56 12.15 -5.91
CA GLU A 414 -26.24 12.44 -7.17
C GLU A 414 -25.69 11.58 -8.31
N LYS A 415 -24.36 11.50 -8.42
CA LYS A 415 -23.69 10.71 -9.46
C LYS A 415 -23.93 9.21 -9.30
N TYR A 416 -23.76 8.69 -8.08
CA TYR A 416 -24.02 7.29 -7.77
C TYR A 416 -25.49 6.95 -7.94
N GLY A 417 -26.41 7.82 -7.51
CA GLY A 417 -27.84 7.66 -7.72
C GLY A 417 -28.21 7.58 -9.20
N GLU A 418 -27.68 8.50 -10.03
CA GLU A 418 -27.88 8.49 -11.47
C GLU A 418 -27.34 7.20 -12.12
N TYR A 419 -26.13 6.79 -11.74
CA TYR A 419 -25.50 5.57 -12.23
C TYR A 419 -26.30 4.32 -11.83
N MET A 420 -26.72 4.23 -10.57
CA MET A 420 -27.56 3.15 -10.06
C MET A 420 -28.85 3.02 -10.85
N ASP A 421 -29.56 4.12 -11.07
CA ASP A 421 -30.85 4.12 -11.74
C ASP A 421 -30.75 3.84 -13.24
N LYS A 422 -29.72 4.35 -13.92
CA LYS A 422 -29.58 4.24 -15.37
C LYS A 422 -28.82 2.99 -15.82
N VAL A 423 -27.92 2.47 -15.00
CA VAL A 423 -26.96 1.43 -15.40
C VAL A 423 -27.08 0.19 -14.52
N GLU A 424 -26.78 0.29 -13.23
CA GLU A 424 -26.64 -0.89 -12.35
C GLU A 424 -27.97 -1.62 -12.16
N LYS A 425 -29.02 -0.91 -11.74
CA LYS A 425 -30.33 -1.51 -11.45
C LYS A 425 -30.99 -2.15 -12.67
N PRO A 426 -31.04 -1.52 -13.86
CA PRO A 426 -31.57 -2.17 -15.06
C PRO A 426 -30.81 -3.44 -15.46
N LEU A 427 -29.48 -3.47 -15.26
CA LEU A 427 -28.66 -4.65 -15.52
C LEU A 427 -28.92 -5.75 -14.49
N GLU A 428 -28.96 -5.39 -13.21
CA GLU A 428 -29.27 -6.30 -12.12
C GLU A 428 -30.65 -6.95 -12.32
N GLU A 429 -31.69 -6.16 -12.63
CA GLU A 429 -33.04 -6.67 -12.88
C GLU A 429 -33.08 -7.66 -14.04
N LYS A 430 -32.37 -7.39 -15.15
CA LYS A 430 -32.28 -8.30 -16.29
C LYS A 430 -31.54 -9.60 -15.95
N MET A 431 -30.44 -9.50 -15.20
CA MET A 431 -29.65 -10.66 -14.79
C MET A 431 -30.42 -11.53 -13.79
N ASN A 432 -31.08 -10.92 -12.81
CA ASN A 432 -31.92 -11.62 -11.84
C ASN A 432 -33.13 -12.29 -12.51
N ALA A 433 -33.77 -11.63 -13.48
CA ALA A 433 -34.86 -12.25 -14.26
C ALA A 433 -34.36 -13.46 -15.08
N SER A 434 -33.14 -13.38 -15.61
CA SER A 434 -32.50 -14.49 -16.33
C SER A 434 -32.17 -15.66 -15.39
N ALA A 435 -31.60 -15.37 -14.22
CA ALA A 435 -31.33 -16.36 -13.18
C ALA A 435 -32.61 -17.03 -12.67
N ASP A 436 -33.70 -16.27 -12.52
CA ASP A 436 -35.01 -16.80 -12.16
C ASP A 436 -35.61 -17.70 -13.22
N SER A 437 -35.50 -17.32 -14.49
CA SER A 437 -35.93 -18.14 -15.61
C SER A 437 -35.19 -19.49 -15.63
N LEU A 438 -33.86 -19.46 -15.46
CA LEU A 438 -33.03 -20.66 -15.39
C LEU A 438 -33.38 -21.55 -14.19
N PHE A 439 -33.60 -20.93 -13.02
CA PHE A 439 -34.01 -21.65 -11.82
C PHE A 439 -35.34 -22.36 -12.04
N ASN A 440 -36.35 -21.65 -12.55
CA ASN A 440 -37.66 -22.20 -12.84
C ASN A 440 -37.60 -23.30 -13.90
N TYR A 441 -36.75 -23.14 -14.92
CA TYR A 441 -36.48 -24.18 -15.91
C TYR A 441 -35.96 -25.45 -15.25
N CYS A 442 -34.92 -25.38 -14.41
CA CYS A 442 -34.39 -26.54 -13.70
C CYS A 442 -35.45 -27.20 -12.79
N MET A 443 -36.28 -26.40 -12.14
CA MET A 443 -37.37 -26.89 -11.29
C MET A 443 -38.52 -27.54 -12.08
N SER A 444 -38.64 -27.25 -13.38
CA SER A 444 -39.65 -27.84 -14.26
C SER A 444 -39.24 -29.19 -14.86
N LEU A 445 -37.97 -29.59 -14.69
CA LEU A 445 -37.47 -30.87 -15.18
C LEU A 445 -38.05 -32.02 -14.35
N ASN A 446 -39.13 -32.62 -14.85
CA ASN A 446 -39.67 -33.89 -14.36
C ASN A 446 -38.98 -35.05 -15.07
N ASP A 447 -38.54 -36.03 -14.26
CA ASP A 447 -37.75 -37.21 -14.63
C ASP A 447 -36.52 -36.94 -15.49
#